data_AF-A0A1V2MCL5-F1
#
_entry.id   AF-A0A1V2MCL5-F1
#
_cell.length_a   1.000
_cell.length_b   1.000
_cell.length_c   1.000
_cell.angle_alpha   90.00
_cell.angle_beta   90.00
_cell.angle_gamma   90.00
#
_symmetry.space_group_name_H-M   'P 1'
#
loop_
_entity.id
_entity.type
_entity.pdbx_description
1 polymer ?
#
loop_
_entity_poly.entity_id
_entity_poly.type
_entity_poly.pdbx_seq_one_letter_code
_entity_poly.pdbx_strand_id
1 'polypeptide(L)'
;MCSKREGCYKEGAKTKSYSVIIKSDIFKEQIKFQESEYFKKRTKERYKIEAKNGALKNRPRYDVASTPGLKGMQLQGAISIFAVNLKRILKILED
;
A
#
# COMPACT_ATOMS: atom_id res chain seq x y z
N MET A 1 -2.15 -23.42 44.59
CA MET A 1 -3.33 -23.06 43.75
C MET A 1 -2.87 -22.14 42.63
N CYS A 2 -3.32 -22.31 41.38
CA CYS A 2 -2.85 -21.51 40.25
C CYS A 2 -3.54 -20.13 40.17
N SER A 3 -2.76 -19.05 40.23
CA SER A 3 -3.24 -17.67 40.30
C SER A 3 -3.89 -17.11 39.04
N LYS A 4 -3.88 -17.84 37.92
CA LYS A 4 -4.51 -17.42 36.64
C LYS A 4 -5.74 -18.26 36.29
N ARG A 5 -6.48 -18.75 37.29
CA ARG A 5 -7.59 -19.70 37.08
C ARG A 5 -8.74 -19.06 36.27
N GLU A 6 -9.04 -17.79 36.51
CA GLU A 6 -10.03 -17.04 35.73
C GLU A 6 -9.53 -16.80 34.29
N GLY A 7 -10.29 -17.27 33.30
CA GLY A 7 -10.04 -17.06 31.86
C GLY A 7 -9.07 -18.04 31.19
N CYS A 8 -8.21 -18.71 31.96
CA CYS A 8 -7.20 -19.64 31.44
C CYS A 8 -7.69 -21.11 31.42
N TYR A 9 -8.63 -21.44 32.30
CA TYR A 9 -9.15 -22.79 32.48
C TYR A 9 -10.57 -22.88 31.89
N LYS A 10 -10.78 -23.76 30.91
CA LYS A 10 -12.12 -24.26 30.61
C LYS A 10 -12.37 -25.48 31.49
N GLU A 11 -13.37 -25.41 32.36
CA GLU A 11 -13.72 -26.51 33.26
C GLU A 11 -14.08 -27.75 32.42
N GLY A 12 -13.39 -28.87 32.67
CA GLY A 12 -13.58 -30.14 31.95
C GLY A 12 -12.61 -30.45 30.80
N ALA A 13 -11.68 -29.55 30.42
CA ALA A 13 -10.71 -29.83 29.35
C ALA A 13 -9.58 -30.77 29.79
N LYS A 14 -9.34 -31.87 29.04
CA LYS A 14 -8.28 -32.87 29.32
C LYS A 14 -6.85 -32.36 29.09
N THR A 15 -6.67 -31.35 28.22
CA THR A 15 -5.36 -30.78 27.89
C THR A 15 -5.49 -29.28 27.64
N LYS A 16 -4.46 -28.51 28.03
CA LYS A 16 -4.38 -27.07 27.79
C LYS A 16 -3.45 -26.79 26.61
N SER A 17 -3.94 -26.10 25.59
CA SER A 17 -3.11 -25.60 24.49
C SER A 17 -3.06 -24.08 24.56
N TYR A 18 -1.86 -23.53 24.69
CA TYR A 18 -1.62 -22.08 24.61
C TYR A 18 -0.93 -21.78 23.29
N SER A 19 -1.45 -20.80 22.55
CA SER A 19 -0.77 -20.23 21.40
C SER A 19 -0.15 -18.89 21.79
N VAL A 20 1.15 -18.74 21.56
CA VAL A 20 1.86 -17.48 21.71
C VAL A 20 2.35 -17.06 20.34
N ILE A 21 1.92 -15.91 19.86
CA ILE A 21 2.40 -15.35 18.59
C ILE A 21 3.72 -14.65 18.87
N ILE A 22 4.83 -15.32 18.56
CA ILE A 22 6.16 -14.73 18.62
C ILE A 22 6.36 -13.93 17.33
N LYS A 23 6.14 -12.61 17.39
CA LYS A 23 6.46 -11.72 16.26
C LYS A 23 7.98 -11.57 16.15
N SER A 24 8.52 -11.73 14.94
CA SER A 24 9.94 -11.45 14.68
C SER A 24 10.24 -9.97 14.95
N ASP A 25 11.51 -9.66 15.19
CA ASP A 25 11.90 -8.29 15.49
C ASP A 25 11.62 -7.33 14.32
N ILE A 26 11.71 -7.81 13.07
CA ILE A 26 11.29 -7.10 11.86
C ILE A 26 9.82 -6.64 11.95
N PHE A 27 8.92 -7.51 12.40
CA PHE A 27 7.51 -7.14 12.56
C PHE A 27 7.31 -6.06 13.64
N LYS A 28 8.09 -6.11 14.72
CA LYS A 28 8.02 -5.08 15.78
C LYS A 28 8.51 -3.73 15.27
N GLU A 29 9.59 -3.71 14.50
CA GLU A 29 10.12 -2.50 13.87
C GLU A 29 9.13 -1.92 12.85
N GLN A 30 8.51 -2.75 12.02
CA GLN A 30 7.51 -2.32 11.07
C GLN A 30 6.28 -1.69 11.75
N ILE A 31 5.81 -2.27 12.86
CA ILE A 31 4.71 -1.70 13.65
C ILE A 31 5.10 -0.32 14.19
N LYS A 32 6.28 -0.21 14.82
CA LYS A 32 6.79 1.08 15.32
C LYS A 32 6.92 2.13 14.21
N PHE A 33 7.39 1.73 13.03
CA PHE A 33 7.48 2.62 11.87
C PHE A 33 6.10 3.08 11.39
N GLN A 34 5.11 2.19 11.32
CA GLN A 34 3.74 2.55 10.92
C GLN A 34 3.06 3.49 11.92
N GLU A 35 3.42 3.40 13.20
CA GLU A 35 2.93 4.30 14.25
C GLU A 35 3.55 5.70 14.17
N SER A 36 4.68 5.87 13.47
CA SER A 36 5.35 7.16 13.33
C SER A 36 4.45 8.19 12.63
N GLU A 37 4.55 9.45 13.09
CA GLU A 37 3.83 10.57 12.48
C GLU A 37 4.20 10.77 11.00
N TYR A 38 5.46 10.52 10.65
CA TYR A 38 5.93 10.53 9.27
C TYR A 38 5.13 9.57 8.39
N PHE A 39 5.00 8.30 8.80
CA PHE A 39 4.28 7.30 8.03
C PHE A 39 2.78 7.62 7.93
N LYS A 40 2.16 8.03 9.04
CA LYS A 40 0.75 8.42 9.07
C LYS A 40 0.47 9.59 8.12
N LYS A 41 1.32 10.63 8.12
CA LYS A 41 1.19 11.78 7.21
C LYS A 41 1.36 11.38 5.75
N ARG A 42 2.40 10.60 5.42
CA ARG A 42 2.63 10.07 4.06
C ARG A 42 1.45 9.22 3.58
N THR A 43 0.89 8.38 4.44
CA THR A 43 -0.25 7.51 4.10
C THR A 43 -1.50 8.33 3.78
N LYS A 44 -1.76 9.43 4.52
CA LYS A 44 -2.86 10.35 4.22
C LYS A 44 -2.72 11.03 2.86
N GLU A 45 -1.52 11.19 2.32
CA GLU A 45 -1.30 11.80 0.99
C GLU A 45 -1.41 10.80 -0.17
N ARG A 46 -1.43 9.50 0.13
CA ARG A 46 -1.38 8.40 -0.85
C ARG A 46 -2.50 8.49 -1.89
N TYR A 47 -3.70 8.92 -1.50
CA TYR A 47 -4.83 9.06 -2.42
C TYR A 47 -4.52 10.01 -3.60
N LYS A 48 -3.68 11.03 -3.38
CA LYS A 48 -3.25 11.98 -4.44
C LYS A 48 -2.41 11.27 -5.49
N ILE A 49 -1.57 10.32 -5.07
CA ILE A 49 -0.72 9.52 -5.96
C ILE A 49 -1.58 8.51 -6.73
N GLU A 50 -2.52 7.85 -6.05
CA GLU A 50 -3.42 6.89 -6.68
C GLU A 50 -4.29 7.53 -7.76
N ALA A 51 -4.85 8.71 -7.49
CA ALA A 51 -5.60 9.47 -8.48
C ALA A 51 -4.73 9.81 -9.71
N LYS A 52 -3.47 10.20 -9.50
CA LYS A 52 -2.52 10.47 -10.59
C LYS A 52 -2.18 9.20 -11.38
N ASN A 53 -2.00 8.06 -10.72
CA ASN A 53 -1.71 6.78 -11.35
C ASN A 53 -2.92 6.24 -12.13
N GLY A 54 -4.13 6.38 -11.60
CA GLY A 54 -5.36 6.02 -12.30
C GLY A 54 -5.55 6.84 -13.58
N ALA A 55 -5.25 8.14 -13.53
CA ALA A 55 -5.27 9.01 -14.71
C ALA A 55 -4.25 8.59 -15.79
N LEU A 56 -3.05 8.17 -15.37
CA LEU A 56 -2.00 7.68 -16.27
C LEU A 56 -2.35 6.33 -16.89
N LYS A 57 -2.99 5.41 -16.14
CA LYS A 57 -3.33 4.06 -16.60
C LYS A 57 -4.54 4.06 -17.52
N ASN A 58 -5.68 4.57 -17.08
CA ASN A 58 -6.97 4.24 -17.69
C ASN A 58 -7.19 4.90 -19.06
N ARG A 59 -6.89 6.20 -19.20
CA ARG A 59 -7.15 6.94 -20.45
C ARG A 59 -6.08 6.69 -21.52
N PRO A 60 -4.78 6.80 -21.20
CA PRO A 60 -3.69 6.50 -22.15
C PRO A 60 -3.41 5.01 -22.35
N ARG A 61 -4.11 4.12 -21.62
CA ARG A 61 -3.85 2.66 -21.61
C ARG A 61 -2.40 2.32 -21.27
N TYR A 62 -1.80 3.05 -20.33
CA TYR A 62 -0.41 2.79 -19.90
C TYR A 62 -0.28 1.46 -19.13
N ASP A 63 -1.38 0.90 -18.65
CA ASP A 63 -1.44 -0.42 -18.02
C ASP A 63 -1.29 -1.58 -19.03
N VAL A 64 -1.41 -1.31 -20.33
CA VAL A 64 -1.26 -2.29 -21.40
C VAL A 64 -0.05 -1.95 -22.27
N ALA A 65 0.89 -2.87 -22.40
CA ALA A 65 2.02 -2.69 -23.30
C ALA A 65 1.55 -2.69 -24.77
N SER A 66 1.83 -1.60 -25.48
CA SER A 66 1.50 -1.49 -26.91
C SER A 66 2.48 -2.23 -27.81
N THR A 67 3.71 -2.46 -27.31
CA THR A 67 4.75 -3.21 -28.00
C THR A 67 5.53 -4.08 -27.02
N PRO A 68 6.00 -5.25 -27.43
CA PRO A 68 6.90 -6.06 -26.61
C PRO A 68 8.27 -5.38 -26.47
N GLY A 69 8.89 -5.52 -25.29
CA GLY A 69 10.26 -5.11 -25.04
C GLY A 69 10.41 -3.78 -24.28
N LEU A 70 11.52 -3.69 -23.52
CA LEU A 70 11.79 -2.60 -22.57
C LEU A 70 11.81 -1.22 -23.23
N LYS A 71 12.41 -1.09 -24.42
CA LYS A 71 12.52 0.20 -25.13
C LYS A 71 11.14 0.74 -25.54
N GLY A 72 10.27 -0.13 -26.05
CA GLY A 72 8.91 0.24 -26.44
C GLY A 72 8.06 0.67 -25.25
N MET A 73 8.17 -0.06 -24.13
CA MET A 73 7.51 0.30 -22.87
C MET A 73 8.02 1.64 -22.30
N GLN A 74 9.33 1.90 -22.37
CA GLN A 74 9.92 3.17 -21.95
C GLN A 74 9.40 4.35 -22.78
N LEU A 75 9.35 4.20 -24.10
CA LEU A 75 8.82 5.22 -24.99
C LEU A 75 7.32 5.46 -24.75
N GLN A 76 6.53 4.40 -24.61
CA GLN A 76 5.10 4.49 -24.27
C GLN A 76 4.90 5.23 -22.94
N GLY A 77 5.73 4.94 -21.93
CA GLY A 77 5.71 5.64 -20.65
C GLY A 77 6.03 7.12 -20.78
N ALA A 78 7.11 7.47 -21.47
CA ALA A 78 7.50 8.86 -21.68
C ALA A 78 6.40 9.68 -22.36
N ILE A 79 5.82 9.16 -23.44
CA ILE A 79 4.73 9.82 -24.19
C ILE A 79 3.47 9.94 -23.33
N SER A 80 3.08 8.88 -22.62
CA SER A 80 1.88 8.89 -21.78
C SER A 80 1.98 9.92 -20.65
N ILE A 81 3.15 10.01 -19.99
CA ILE A 81 3.41 11.00 -18.94
C ILE A 81 3.34 12.42 -19.52
N PHE A 82 4.00 12.64 -20.66
CA PHE A 82 4.01 13.93 -21.33
C PHE A 82 2.59 14.41 -21.70
N ALA A 83 1.82 13.58 -22.39
CA ALA A 83 0.46 13.90 -22.82
C ALA A 83 -0.49 14.17 -21.64
N VAL A 84 -0.44 13.36 -20.57
CA VAL A 84 -1.27 13.57 -19.38
C VAL A 84 -0.90 14.86 -18.65
N ASN A 85 0.39 15.20 -18.58
CA ASN A 85 0.83 16.44 -17.96
C ASN A 85 0.42 17.66 -18.79
N LEU A 86 0.55 17.63 -20.12
CA LEU A 86 0.04 18.68 -20.98
C LEU A 86 -1.46 18.90 -20.78
N LYS A 87 -2.25 17.83 -20.76
CA LYS A 87 -3.70 17.92 -20.54
C LYS A 87 -4.05 18.55 -19.18
N ARG A 88 -3.23 18.32 -18.15
CA ARG A 88 -3.42 18.96 -16.83
C ARG A 88 -3.11 20.44 -16.87
N ILE A 89 -2.02 20.85 -17.53
CA ILE A 89 -1.65 22.26 -17.68
C ILE A 89 -2.76 23.00 -18.42
N LEU A 90 -3.24 22.45 -19.54
CA LEU A 90 -4.34 23.06 -20.29
C LEU A 90 -5.60 23.25 -19.44
N LYS A 91 -5.98 22.23 -18.67
CA LYS A 91 -7.13 22.34 -17.76
C LYS A 91 -6.96 23.46 -16.72
N ILE A 92 -5.76 23.62 -16.16
CA ILE A 92 -5.46 24.70 -15.19
C ILE A 92 -5.50 26.08 -15.85
N LEU A 93 -5.17 26.18 -17.14
CA LEU A 93 -5.24 27.44 -17.89
C LEU A 93 -6.67 27.82 -18.31
N GLU A 94 -7.58 26.84 -18.37
CA GLU A 94 -9.01 27.02 -18.68
C GLU A 94 -9.85 27.39 -17.44
N ASP A 95 -9.33 27.10 -16.23
CA ASP A 95 -9.93 27.42 -14.92
C ASP A 95 -9.49 28.82 -14.43
#